data_AF-Q9U925-F1
#
_entry.id   AF-Q9U925-F1
#
_cell.length_a   1.000
_cell.length_b   1.000
_cell.length_c   1.000
_cell.angle_alpha   90.00
_cell.angle_beta   90.00
_cell.angle_gamma   90.00
#
_symmetry.space_group_name_H-M   'P 1'
#
loop_
_entity.id
_entity.type
_entity.pdbx_description
1 polymer ?
#
loop_
_entity_poly.entity_id
_entity_poly.type
_entity_poly.pdbx_seq_one_letter_code
_entity_poly.pdbx_strand_id
1 'polypeptide(L)' 'GGLKGLPPMKKYLNNNELIHPVTNCVLMAYDMYENAKKIQYGSKQTKLSVKIGIHYGSVMAGVIGGHKPQFSLI' A
#
# COMPACT_ATOMS: atom_id res chain seq x y z
N GLY A 1 14.64 10.72 -0.17
CA GLY A 1 13.70 10.36 0.90
C GLY A 1 12.69 9.40 0.33
N GLY A 2 12.51 8.23 0.93
CA GLY A 2 11.55 7.23 0.44
C GLY A 2 11.79 5.86 1.09
N LEU A 3 10.69 5.21 1.48
CA LEU A 3 10.56 3.79 1.84
C LEU A 3 11.40 3.26 3.03
N LYS A 4 12.06 4.12 3.83
CA LYS A 4 12.84 3.69 5.01
C LYS A 4 12.02 3.02 6.14
N GLY A 5 10.70 2.98 6.04
CA GLY A 5 9.80 2.40 7.05
C GLY A 5 9.14 1.08 6.67
N LEU A 6 9.33 0.59 5.44
CA LEU A 6 8.76 -0.70 5.04
C LEU A 6 9.76 -1.82 5.35
N PRO A 7 9.35 -2.86 6.09
CA PRO A 7 10.21 -4.03 6.23
C PRO A 7 10.49 -4.60 4.82
N PRO A 8 11.73 -4.99 4.52
CA PRO A 8 12.04 -5.50 3.20
C PRO A 8 11.22 -6.77 2.92
N MET A 9 10.46 -6.75 1.82
CA MET A 9 9.68 -7.89 1.29
C MET A 9 10.50 -9.19 1.26
N LYS A 10 11.83 -9.06 1.13
CA LYS A 10 12.83 -10.14 1.20
C LYS A 10 12.72 -11.05 2.41
N LYS A 11 12.06 -10.66 3.51
CA LYS A 11 11.84 -11.54 4.67
C LYS A 11 10.88 -12.69 4.37
N TYR A 12 9.95 -12.52 3.43
CA TYR A 12 8.87 -13.46 3.17
C TYR A 12 9.07 -14.30 1.91
N LEU A 13 10.23 -14.19 1.24
CA LEU A 13 10.42 -14.73 -0.10
C LEU A 13 11.78 -15.44 -0.22
N ASN A 14 11.78 -16.57 -0.93
CA ASN A 14 13.01 -17.19 -1.39
C ASN A 14 13.63 -16.33 -2.50
N ASN A 15 14.96 -16.22 -2.47
CA ASN A 15 15.69 -15.41 -3.44
C ASN A 15 15.47 -15.97 -4.85
N ASN A 16 14.78 -15.19 -5.71
CA ASN A 16 14.58 -15.33 -7.18
C ASN A 16 13.16 -15.66 -7.69
N GLU A 17 12.11 -15.71 -6.86
CA GLU A 17 10.75 -15.88 -7.38
C GLU A 17 10.10 -14.56 -7.83
N LEU A 18 9.50 -14.55 -9.02
CA LEU A 18 8.64 -13.46 -9.48
C LEU A 18 7.37 -13.43 -8.64
N ILE A 19 7.21 -12.37 -7.84
CA ILE A 19 6.08 -12.25 -6.93
C ILE A 19 4.85 -11.80 -7.70
N HIS A 20 3.75 -12.52 -7.55
CA HIS A 20 2.47 -12.12 -8.12
C HIS A 20 2.03 -10.75 -7.54
N PRO A 21 1.54 -9.79 -8.35
CA PRO A 21 1.23 -8.43 -7.89
C PRO A 21 0.18 -8.40 -6.77
N VAL A 22 -0.78 -9.33 -6.76
CA VAL A 22 -1.76 -9.46 -5.67
C VAL A 22 -1.06 -9.77 -4.34
N THR A 23 -0.03 -10.61 -4.34
CA THR A 23 0.75 -10.92 -3.14
C THR A 23 1.46 -9.69 -2.60
N ASN A 24 2.04 -8.86 -3.49
CA ASN A 24 2.63 -7.58 -3.08
C ASN A 24 1.59 -6.63 -2.46
N CYS A 25 0.38 -6.54 -3.04
CA CYS A 25 -0.70 -5.73 -2.47
C CYS A 25 -1.13 -6.21 -1.08
N VAL A 26 -1.24 -7.53 -0.86
CA VAL A 26 -1.61 -8.09 0.44
C VAL A 26 -0.51 -7.84 1.48
N LEU A 27 0.75 -8.04 1.13
CA LEU A 27 1.87 -7.81 2.05
C LEU A 27 1.99 -6.33 2.42
N MET A 28 1.84 -5.44 1.44
CA MET A 28 1.80 -3.99 1.69
C MET A 28 0.64 -3.62 2.62
N ALA A 29 -0.57 -4.14 2.36
CA ALA A 29 -1.73 -3.87 3.20
C ALA A 29 -1.52 -4.34 4.65
N TYR A 30 -0.93 -5.52 4.83
CA TYR A 30 -0.58 -6.03 6.16
C TYR A 30 0.42 -5.13 6.88
N ASP A 31 1.48 -4.70 6.19
CA ASP A 31 2.46 -3.77 6.76
C ASP A 31 1.84 -2.42 7.13
N MET A 32 0.95 -1.89 6.29
CA MET A 32 0.20 -0.65 6.59
C MET A 32 -0.66 -0.82 7.84
N TYR A 33 -1.36 -1.94 7.97
CA TYR A 33 -2.20 -2.24 9.12
C TYR A 33 -1.39 -2.32 10.42
N GLU A 34 -0.24 -3.02 10.40
CA GLU A 34 0.66 -3.12 11.55
C GLU A 34 1.30 -1.78 11.92
N ASN A 35 1.61 -0.94 10.94
CA ASN A 35 2.13 0.40 11.19
C ASN A 35 1.04 1.34 11.73
N ALA A 36 -0.17 1.28 11.19
CA ALA A 36 -1.31 2.09 11.66
C ALA A 36 -1.62 1.83 13.14
N LYS A 37 -1.55 0.57 13.61
CA LYS A 37 -1.74 0.22 15.02
C LYS A 37 -0.78 0.94 15.98
N LYS A 38 0.43 1.27 15.51
CA LYS A 38 1.47 1.94 16.29
C LYS A 38 1.28 3.45 16.35
N ILE A 39 0.43 3.99 15.48
CA ILE A 39 0.18 5.43 15.37
C ILE A 39 -0.97 5.82 16.29
N GLN A 40 -0.74 6.87 17.07
CA GLN A 40 -1.76 7.59 17.81
C GLN A 40 -1.93 8.96 17.16
N TYR A 41 -3.19 9.42 17.03
CA TYR A 41 -3.52 10.65 16.33
C TYR A 41 -4.49 11.52 17.14
N GLY A 42 -4.39 12.83 16.94
CA GLY A 42 -5.22 13.85 17.58
C GLY A 42 -4.73 14.26 18.96
N SER A 43 -5.31 15.34 19.50
CA SER A 43 -5.00 15.88 20.83
C SER A 43 -5.23 14.87 21.96
N LYS A 44 -6.13 13.91 21.75
CA LYS A 44 -6.47 12.84 22.70
C LYS A 44 -5.63 11.56 22.52
N GLN A 45 -4.63 11.56 21.61
CA GLN A 45 -3.75 10.41 21.35
C GLN A 45 -4.54 9.09 21.12
N THR A 46 -5.58 9.16 20.31
CA THR A 46 -6.41 7.98 20.03
C THR A 46 -5.69 7.02 19.09
N LYS A 47 -5.77 5.71 19.35
CA LYS A 47 -5.20 4.68 18.47
C LYS A 47 -5.89 4.72 17.11
N LEU A 48 -5.11 4.75 16.04
CA LEU A 48 -5.63 4.71 14.68
C LEU A 48 -6.12 3.29 14.35
N SER A 49 -7.38 3.17 13.93
CA SER A 49 -7.97 1.93 13.44
C SER A 49 -8.21 2.03 11.94
N VAL A 50 -7.70 1.09 11.16
CA VAL A 50 -7.82 1.07 9.69
C VAL A 50 -8.45 -0.22 9.19
N LYS A 51 -9.23 -0.12 8.11
CA LYS A 51 -9.72 -1.26 7.32
C LYS A 51 -9.20 -1.09 5.89
N ILE A 52 -8.65 -2.16 5.31
CA ILE A 52 -8.05 -2.12 3.97
C ILE A 52 -8.81 -3.10 3.08
N GLY A 53 -9.39 -2.61 1.99
CA GLY A 53 -10.03 -3.42 0.95
C GLY A 53 -9.06 -3.67 -0.20
N ILE A 54 -9.05 -4.89 -0.74
CA ILE A 54 -8.22 -5.28 -1.89
C ILE A 54 -9.15 -5.92 -2.92
N HIS A 55 -9.04 -5.47 -4.17
CA HIS A 55 -9.74 -6.03 -5.32
C HIS A 55 -8.73 -6.28 -6.45
N TYR A 56 -8.96 -7.33 -7.23
CA TYR A 56 -8.15 -7.70 -8.40
C TYR A 56 -9.04 -7.95 -9.60
N GLY A 57 -8.65 -7.40 -10.76
CA GLY A 57 -9.37 -7.49 -12.01
C GLY A 57 -8.72 -6.64 -13.09
N SER A 58 -9.29 -6.67 -14.29
CA SER A 58 -8.89 -5.76 -15.37
C SER A 58 -9.31 -4.32 -15.00
N VAL A 59 -8.47 -3.35 -15.37
CA VAL A 59 -8.70 -1.92 -15.14
C VAL A 59 -8.26 -1.13 -16.37
N MET A 60 -8.83 0.05 -16.58
CA MET A 60 -8.34 1.02 -17.56
C MET A 60 -7.44 2.03 -16.84
N ALA A 61 -6.22 2.22 -17.36
CA ALA A 61 -5.24 3.12 -16.77
C ALA A 61 -4.86 4.22 -17.78
N GLY A 62 -4.76 5.47 -17.33
CA GLY A 62 -4.43 6.60 -18.20
C GLY A 62 -4.13 7.89 -17.45
N VAL A 63 -3.85 8.94 -18.22
CA VAL A 63 -3.65 10.30 -17.69
C VAL A 63 -4.90 11.13 -18.00
N ILE A 64 -5.45 11.76 -16.97
CA ILE A 64 -6.59 12.67 -17.08
C ILE A 64 -6.17 14.11 -16.78
N GLY A 65 -6.84 15.08 -17.41
CA GLY A 65 -6.66 16.51 -17.18
C GLY A 65 -5.60 17.18 -18.07
N GLY A 66 -6.01 18.20 -18.85
CA GLY A 66 -5.11 18.87 -19.81
C GLY A 66 -4.08 19.80 -19.18
N HIS A 67 -4.47 20.62 -18.19
CA HIS A 67 -3.56 21.58 -17.55
C HIS A 67 -2.92 21.05 -16.24
N LYS A 68 -3.48 19.98 -15.68
CA LYS A 68 -2.97 19.30 -14.47
C LYS A 68 -3.09 17.79 -14.64
N PRO A 69 -2.17 17.15 -15.37
CA PRO A 69 -2.23 15.73 -15.64
C PRO A 69 -2.14 14.92 -14.36
N GLN A 70 -3.04 13.94 -14.20
CA GLN A 70 -3.05 12.99 -13.09
C GLN A 70 -3.17 11.57 -13.65
N PHE A 71 -2.33 10.66 -13.16
CA PHE A 71 -2.50 9.24 -13.44
C PHE A 71 -3.72 8.72 -12.67
N SER A 72 -4.62 8.06 -13.38
CA SER A 72 -5.86 7.55 -12.82
C SER A 72 -6.11 6.12 -13.27
N LEU A 73 -6.77 5.37 -12.40
CA LEU A 73 -7.32 4.04 -12.68
C LEU A 73 -8.85 4.18 -12.66
N ILE A 74 -9.49 3.71 -13.72
CA ILE A 74 -10.95 3.65 -13.90
C ILE A 74 -11.39 2.21 -14.15
#